data_AF-A0A2V0P6B6-F1
#
_entry.id   AF-A0A2V0P6B6-F1
#
_cell.length_a   1.000
_cell.length_b   1.000
_cell.length_c   1.000
_cell.angle_alpha   90.00
_cell.angle_beta   90.00
_cell.angle_gamma   90.00
#
_symmetry.space_group_name_H-M   'P 1'
#
loop_
_entity.id
_entity.type
_entity.pdbx_description
1 polymer ?
#
loop_
_entity_poly.entity_id
_entity_poly.type
_entity_poly.pdbx_seq_one_letter_code
_entity_poly.pdbx_strand_id
1 'polypeptide(L)'
;MASTMRTSAPVRVFTTRAASRRTVVVKAADEKKRIVIGLAADSGCGKSTFMRRMTGIFGGAPKPPAGGNPDSNTLISDMTTVICLDDYHSLDRKGRSAAGVTALDPKAQHFDLMYNQVKALKEGKAVDKPIYNHVTGILDPAETINASNILVIEGLHPFYDERVRDLCDFKVYLDISDEIKFAWKIQRDMAERGHSLDSIKKSIESRKPDFDAYIDPQKKHADMIIQVLPTQLVPDDEGKILRVRLIQKEGKKLFDPVYLFDEGSTISWIPCGRKLTCSFPGIKFYYGPDTWYGEDVSVLEMDGQFDKLEELIYVESHLSNTSAKFYGEITQQMLKNSSFPGSNNGTGLLQTIIGLKVREVYERITSQTVVPTSA
;
A
#
# COMPACT_ATOMS: atom_id res chain seq x y z
N MET A 1 -38.97 -77.91 64.80
CA MET A 1 -39.59 -78.31 63.52
C MET A 1 -39.51 -77.14 62.55
N ALA A 2 -39.16 -77.43 61.31
CA ALA A 2 -38.63 -76.50 60.32
C ALA A 2 -39.67 -75.58 59.68
N SER A 3 -39.12 -74.44 59.25
CA SER A 3 -39.65 -73.35 58.44
C SER A 3 -40.17 -73.78 57.07
N THR A 4 -41.18 -73.08 56.55
CA THR A 4 -41.15 -72.54 55.17
C THR A 4 -42.27 -71.51 54.96
N MET A 5 -41.91 -70.22 54.95
CA MET A 5 -42.76 -69.14 54.44
C MET A 5 -42.19 -68.59 53.13
N ARG A 6 -43.05 -68.53 52.12
CA ARG A 6 -42.79 -67.97 50.78
C ARG A 6 -42.66 -66.45 50.85
N THR A 7 -41.70 -65.88 50.15
CA THR A 7 -41.79 -64.51 49.59
C THR A 7 -41.04 -64.45 48.26
N SER A 8 -41.66 -63.74 47.31
CA SER A 8 -41.30 -63.55 45.91
C SER A 8 -40.02 -62.74 45.70
N ALA A 9 -39.13 -63.20 44.82
CA ALA A 9 -37.93 -62.47 44.40
C ALA A 9 -38.24 -61.43 43.29
N PRO A 10 -37.53 -60.27 43.27
CA PRO A 10 -37.80 -59.19 42.32
C PRO A 10 -37.04 -59.34 40.99
N VAL A 11 -37.65 -58.77 39.94
CA VAL A 11 -37.17 -58.65 38.57
C VAL A 11 -35.96 -57.70 38.49
N ARG A 12 -34.85 -58.16 37.90
CA ARG A 12 -33.68 -57.32 37.59
C ARG A 12 -33.95 -56.45 36.36
N VAL A 13 -34.01 -55.13 36.56
CA VAL A 13 -34.01 -54.13 35.49
C VAL A 13 -32.56 -53.84 35.09
N PHE A 14 -32.19 -54.16 33.85
CA PHE A 14 -30.92 -53.73 33.27
C PHE A 14 -31.07 -52.30 32.75
N THR A 15 -30.48 -51.34 33.46
CA THR A 15 -30.36 -49.95 32.97
C THR A 15 -29.23 -49.87 31.95
N THR A 16 -29.57 -49.76 30.66
CA THR A 16 -28.62 -49.38 29.62
C THR A 16 -28.26 -47.90 29.79
N ARG A 17 -27.01 -47.61 30.15
CA ARG A 17 -26.48 -46.23 30.17
C ARG A 17 -26.52 -45.67 28.74
N ALA A 18 -27.35 -44.65 28.53
CA ALA A 18 -27.32 -43.85 27.31
C ALA A 18 -25.96 -43.13 27.21
N ALA A 19 -25.22 -43.39 26.14
CA ALA A 19 -23.98 -42.70 25.85
C ALA A 19 -24.26 -41.21 25.61
N SER A 20 -23.73 -40.35 26.48
CA SER A 20 -23.69 -38.91 26.30
C SER A 20 -23.05 -38.58 24.95
N ARG A 21 -23.84 -38.18 23.94
CA ARG A 21 -23.32 -37.55 22.73
C ARG A 21 -22.64 -36.24 23.14
N ARG A 22 -21.31 -36.24 23.21
CA ARG A 22 -20.52 -35.01 23.25
C ARG A 22 -20.69 -34.32 21.90
N THR A 23 -21.52 -33.29 21.86
CA THR A 23 -21.53 -32.33 20.76
C THR A 23 -20.22 -31.56 20.86
N VAL A 24 -19.22 -31.96 20.08
CA VAL A 24 -18.00 -31.16 19.91
C VAL A 24 -18.40 -30.01 18.98
N VAL A 25 -18.67 -28.84 19.57
CA VAL A 25 -18.67 -27.59 18.81
C VAL A 25 -17.21 -27.34 18.46
N VAL A 26 -16.80 -27.80 17.27
CA VAL A 26 -15.58 -27.32 16.64
C VAL A 26 -15.87 -25.86 16.32
N LYS A 27 -15.37 -24.93 17.13
CA LYS A 27 -15.12 -23.58 16.62
C LYS A 27 -14.20 -23.80 15.42
N ALA A 28 -14.65 -23.43 14.22
CA ALA A 28 -13.72 -23.26 13.10
C ALA A 28 -12.52 -22.50 13.66
N ALA A 29 -11.30 -23.02 13.46
CA ALA A 29 -10.10 -22.27 13.78
C ALA A 29 -10.31 -20.88 13.17
N ASP A 30 -10.18 -19.82 13.98
CA ASP A 30 -10.45 -18.44 13.54
C ASP A 30 -9.90 -18.28 12.13
N GLU A 31 -10.80 -18.11 11.14
CA GLU A 31 -10.38 -17.95 9.76
C GLU A 31 -9.41 -16.78 9.75
N LYS A 32 -8.14 -17.06 9.46
CA LYS A 32 -7.11 -16.01 9.43
C LYS A 32 -7.60 -14.93 8.47
N LYS A 33 -8.06 -13.81 9.02
CA LYS A 33 -8.52 -12.67 8.25
C LYS A 33 -7.33 -12.11 7.50
N ARG A 34 -7.46 -12.08 6.18
CA ARG A 34 -6.47 -11.52 5.25
C ARG A 34 -6.99 -10.19 4.78
N ILE A 35 -6.07 -9.25 4.58
CA ILE A 35 -6.42 -7.94 4.05
C ILE A 35 -5.80 -7.75 2.67
N VAL A 36 -6.47 -6.96 1.84
CA VAL A 36 -5.99 -6.54 0.53
C VAL A 36 -5.77 -5.03 0.54
N ILE A 37 -4.55 -4.61 0.23
CA ILE A 37 -4.17 -3.22 0.06
C ILE A 37 -3.98 -2.98 -1.44
N GLY A 38 -4.63 -1.95 -1.98
CA GLY A 38 -4.34 -1.51 -3.33
C GLY A 38 -3.45 -0.28 -3.34
N LEU A 39 -2.46 -0.27 -4.25
CA LEU A 39 -1.56 0.86 -4.49
C LEU A 39 -1.59 1.24 -5.97
N ALA A 40 -2.28 2.35 -6.28
CA ALA A 40 -2.31 2.91 -7.62
C ALA A 40 -1.14 3.87 -7.82
N ALA A 41 -0.33 3.63 -8.85
CA ALA A 41 0.80 4.50 -9.18
C ALA A 41 1.33 4.27 -10.61
N ASP A 42 1.72 5.34 -11.30
CA ASP A 42 2.35 5.23 -12.63
C ASP A 42 3.80 4.72 -12.53
N SER A 43 4.32 4.22 -13.64
CA SER A 43 5.67 3.67 -13.75
C SER A 43 6.73 4.76 -13.55
N GLY A 44 7.77 4.45 -12.77
CA GLY A 44 8.83 5.40 -12.43
C GLY A 44 8.49 6.39 -11.31
N CYS A 45 7.29 6.33 -10.72
CA CYS A 45 6.85 7.25 -9.67
C CYS A 45 7.35 6.88 -8.25
N GLY A 46 8.33 5.99 -8.11
CA GLY A 46 8.82 5.56 -6.79
C GLY A 46 7.98 4.46 -6.11
N LYS A 47 7.16 3.72 -6.86
CA LYS A 47 6.39 2.55 -6.39
C LYS A 47 7.23 1.57 -5.57
N SER A 48 8.38 1.16 -6.10
CA SER A 48 9.27 0.22 -5.42
C SER A 48 9.79 0.77 -4.09
N THR A 49 10.05 2.09 -4.02
CA THR A 49 10.45 2.76 -2.77
C THR A 49 9.32 2.76 -1.76
N PHE A 50 8.10 3.16 -2.19
CA PHE A 50 6.89 3.11 -1.37
C PHE A 50 6.69 1.69 -0.80
N MET A 51 6.75 0.69 -1.68
CA MET A 51 6.54 -0.70 -1.32
C MET A 51 7.57 -1.19 -0.29
N ARG A 52 8.86 -0.91 -0.50
CA ARG A 52 9.91 -1.29 0.46
C ARG A 52 9.70 -0.65 1.83
N ARG A 53 9.31 0.64 1.88
CA ARG A 53 8.98 1.31 3.16
C ARG A 53 7.80 0.62 3.85
N MET A 54 6.72 0.36 3.11
CA MET A 54 5.52 -0.27 3.66
C MET A 54 5.80 -1.70 4.15
N THR A 55 6.46 -2.54 3.35
CA THR A 55 6.79 -3.90 3.77
C THR A 55 7.75 -3.94 4.96
N GLY A 56 8.66 -2.97 5.06
CA GLY A 56 9.62 -2.89 6.18
C GLY A 56 8.95 -2.70 7.55
N ILE A 57 7.72 -2.19 7.58
CA ILE A 57 6.92 -2.01 8.80
C ILE A 57 6.34 -3.34 9.30
N PHE A 58 6.02 -4.26 8.39
CA PHE A 58 5.45 -5.58 8.70
C PHE A 58 6.51 -6.66 8.94
N GLY A 59 7.79 -6.32 8.86
CA GLY A 59 8.90 -7.25 9.04
C GLY A 59 9.27 -8.00 7.77
N GLY A 60 10.51 -8.52 7.78
CA GLY A 60 11.14 -9.22 6.66
C GLY A 60 11.56 -8.29 5.52
N ALA A 61 12.61 -8.71 4.79
CA ALA A 61 12.96 -8.07 3.53
C ALA A 61 12.19 -8.77 2.41
N PRO A 62 11.37 -8.07 1.61
CA PRO A 62 10.67 -8.68 0.49
C PRO A 62 11.67 -9.26 -0.49
N LYS A 63 11.44 -10.50 -0.91
CA LYS A 63 12.29 -11.22 -1.86
C LYS A 63 11.43 -11.79 -2.99
N PRO A 64 11.98 -11.93 -4.21
CA PRO A 64 11.34 -12.71 -5.25
C PRO A 64 11.10 -14.16 -4.79
N PRO A 65 10.11 -14.87 -5.38
CA PRO A 65 9.86 -16.28 -5.09
C PRO A 65 11.12 -17.14 -5.30
N ALA A 66 11.55 -17.87 -4.27
CA ALA A 66 12.76 -18.68 -4.33
C ALA A 66 12.61 -19.82 -5.35
N GLY A 67 13.58 -19.94 -6.27
CA GLY A 67 13.57 -20.98 -7.31
C GLY A 67 12.54 -20.77 -8.42
N GLY A 68 11.86 -19.62 -8.45
CA GLY A 68 10.92 -19.24 -9.50
C GLY A 68 11.57 -18.58 -10.71
N ASN A 69 10.75 -17.99 -11.57
CA ASN A 69 11.21 -17.20 -12.71
C ASN A 69 12.05 -16.00 -12.20
N PRO A 70 13.29 -15.78 -12.68
CA PRO A 70 14.14 -14.67 -12.25
C PRO A 70 13.54 -13.29 -12.55
N ASP A 71 12.63 -13.21 -13.52
CA ASP A 71 11.93 -11.98 -13.93
C ASP A 71 10.53 -11.86 -13.30
N SER A 72 10.22 -12.67 -12.27
CA SER A 72 8.97 -12.53 -11.50
C SER A 72 8.89 -11.16 -10.84
N ASN A 73 7.72 -10.53 -10.97
CA ASN A 73 7.42 -9.24 -10.33
C ASN A 73 6.92 -9.38 -8.90
N THR A 74 6.68 -10.61 -8.44
CA THR A 74 6.16 -10.87 -7.10
C THR A 74 7.23 -10.62 -6.05
N LEU A 75 6.85 -9.97 -4.95
CA LEU A 75 7.70 -9.87 -3.76
C LEU A 75 7.00 -10.52 -2.56
N ILE A 76 7.71 -11.41 -1.88
CA ILE A 76 7.20 -12.15 -0.71
C ILE A 76 8.05 -11.77 0.50
N SER A 77 7.36 -11.41 1.58
CA SER A 77 7.91 -11.26 2.93
C SER A 77 7.13 -12.17 3.88
N ASP A 78 7.50 -12.16 5.16
CA ASP A 78 6.92 -13.03 6.19
C ASP A 78 5.40 -12.84 6.34
N MET A 79 4.93 -11.60 6.27
CA MET A 79 3.50 -11.25 6.40
C MET A 79 2.84 -10.79 5.09
N THR A 80 3.65 -10.38 4.10
CA THR A 80 3.16 -9.61 2.95
C THR A 80 3.52 -10.28 1.63
N THR A 81 2.57 -10.30 0.70
CA THR A 81 2.82 -10.61 -0.71
C THR A 81 2.45 -9.41 -1.56
N VAL A 82 3.35 -8.97 -2.43
CA VAL A 82 3.13 -7.88 -3.37
C VAL A 82 2.99 -8.47 -4.77
N ILE A 83 1.90 -8.13 -5.45
CA ILE A 83 1.63 -8.53 -6.83
C ILE A 83 1.61 -7.27 -7.71
N CYS A 84 2.45 -7.28 -8.74
CA CYS A 84 2.42 -6.29 -9.81
C CYS A 84 1.23 -6.58 -10.74
N LEU A 85 0.40 -5.58 -11.00
CA LEU A 85 -0.79 -5.74 -11.83
C LEU A 85 -0.48 -5.84 -13.33
N ASP A 86 0.74 -5.51 -13.77
CA ASP A 86 1.20 -5.76 -15.14
C ASP A 86 1.19 -7.27 -15.48
N ASP A 87 1.25 -8.15 -14.47
CA ASP A 87 1.12 -9.60 -14.65
C ASP A 87 -0.24 -9.98 -15.24
N TYR A 88 -1.27 -9.15 -15.05
CA TYR A 88 -2.61 -9.36 -15.60
C TYR A 88 -2.83 -8.70 -16.96
N HIS A 89 -1.76 -8.32 -17.67
CA HIS A 89 -1.88 -7.89 -19.05
C HIS A 89 -2.57 -8.96 -19.92
N SER A 90 -3.54 -8.54 -20.72
CA SER A 90 -4.17 -9.39 -21.76
C SER A 90 -3.40 -9.40 -23.08
N LEU A 91 -2.58 -8.37 -23.28
CA LEU A 91 -1.77 -8.19 -24.46
C LEU A 91 -0.32 -7.98 -24.03
N ASP A 92 0.59 -8.76 -24.61
CA ASP A 92 2.02 -8.54 -24.46
C ASP A 92 2.49 -7.25 -25.18
N ARG A 93 3.78 -6.92 -25.10
CA ARG A 93 4.32 -5.69 -25.70
C ARG A 93 4.06 -5.59 -27.21
N LYS A 94 4.16 -6.71 -27.93
CA LYS A 94 3.92 -6.74 -29.38
C LYS A 94 2.43 -6.70 -29.70
N GLY A 95 1.61 -7.40 -28.93
CA GLY A 95 0.15 -7.40 -29.03
C GLY A 95 -0.44 -6.01 -28.84
N ARG A 96 0.03 -5.27 -27.82
CA ARG A 96 -0.38 -3.87 -27.61
C ARG A 96 0.00 -2.97 -28.79
N SER A 97 1.22 -3.11 -29.30
CA SER A 97 1.68 -2.37 -30.48
C SER A 97 0.82 -2.67 -31.72
N ALA A 98 0.53 -3.94 -31.99
CA ALA A 98 -0.30 -4.36 -33.11
C ALA A 98 -1.76 -3.90 -33.00
N ALA A 99 -2.30 -3.85 -31.78
CA ALA A 99 -3.65 -3.36 -31.50
C ALA A 99 -3.75 -1.83 -31.42
N GLY A 100 -2.61 -1.11 -31.42
CA GLY A 100 -2.58 0.34 -31.28
C GLY A 100 -3.07 0.85 -29.92
N VAL A 101 -2.89 0.06 -28.86
CA VAL A 101 -3.30 0.42 -27.48
C VAL A 101 -2.08 0.50 -26.57
N THR A 102 -2.15 1.33 -25.53
CA THR A 102 -1.09 1.41 -24.52
C THR A 102 -1.34 0.42 -23.39
N ALA A 103 -0.37 0.26 -22.48
CA ALA A 103 -0.59 -0.51 -21.24
C ALA A 103 -1.59 0.20 -20.28
N LEU A 104 -1.87 1.49 -20.48
CA LEU A 104 -2.83 2.25 -19.69
C LEU A 104 -4.28 1.95 -20.11
N ASP A 105 -4.49 1.49 -21.36
CA ASP A 105 -5.80 1.16 -21.88
C ASP A 105 -6.36 -0.10 -21.18
N PRO A 106 -7.58 -0.04 -20.60
CA PRO A 106 -8.26 -1.17 -19.99
C PRO A 106 -8.37 -2.41 -20.88
N LYS A 107 -8.41 -2.25 -22.22
CA LYS A 107 -8.43 -3.36 -23.18
C LYS A 107 -7.17 -4.23 -23.11
N ALA A 108 -6.06 -3.68 -22.62
CA ALA A 108 -4.81 -4.40 -22.44
C ALA A 108 -4.74 -5.18 -21.11
N GLN A 109 -5.83 -5.25 -20.34
CA GLN A 109 -5.87 -5.88 -19.01
C GLN A 109 -6.93 -6.99 -18.93
N HIS A 110 -6.63 -8.07 -18.20
CA HIS A 110 -7.56 -9.16 -17.86
C HIS A 110 -8.20 -8.94 -16.47
N PHE A 111 -9.14 -8.00 -16.37
CA PHE A 111 -9.81 -7.70 -15.09
C PHE A 111 -10.59 -8.88 -14.49
N ASP A 112 -11.15 -9.77 -15.30
CA ASP A 112 -11.83 -10.97 -14.80
C ASP A 112 -10.85 -11.93 -14.09
N LEU A 113 -9.66 -12.12 -14.67
CA LEU A 113 -8.61 -12.94 -14.06
C LEU A 113 -8.10 -12.28 -12.77
N MET A 114 -7.85 -10.97 -12.82
CA MET A 114 -7.44 -10.17 -11.66
C MET A 114 -8.44 -10.29 -10.51
N TYR A 115 -9.73 -10.06 -10.77
CA TYR A 115 -10.80 -10.19 -9.77
C TYR A 115 -10.83 -11.60 -9.15
N ASN A 116 -10.86 -12.63 -9.99
CA ASN A 116 -10.96 -14.00 -9.52
C ASN A 116 -9.77 -14.40 -8.65
N GLN A 117 -8.55 -14.01 -9.04
CA GLN A 117 -7.34 -14.36 -8.30
C GLN A 117 -7.16 -13.55 -7.02
N VAL A 118 -7.43 -12.23 -7.04
CA VAL A 118 -7.40 -11.40 -5.82
C VAL A 118 -8.44 -11.90 -4.82
N LYS A 119 -9.65 -12.24 -5.28
CA LYS A 119 -10.70 -12.83 -4.43
C LYS A 119 -10.25 -14.15 -3.83
N ALA A 120 -9.71 -15.07 -4.65
CA ALA A 120 -9.23 -16.36 -4.17
C ALA A 120 -8.14 -16.22 -3.11
N LEU A 121 -7.18 -15.31 -3.30
CA LEU A 121 -6.14 -15.02 -2.33
C LEU A 121 -6.70 -14.43 -1.03
N LYS A 122 -7.67 -13.51 -1.11
CA LYS A 122 -8.35 -12.96 0.08
C LYS A 122 -9.09 -14.05 0.86
N GLU A 123 -9.68 -15.02 0.16
CA GLU A 123 -10.33 -16.21 0.73
C GLU A 123 -9.34 -17.31 1.19
N GLY A 124 -8.03 -17.08 1.05
CA GLY A 124 -7.00 -18.00 1.52
C GLY A 124 -6.65 -19.14 0.56
N LYS A 125 -7.07 -19.06 -0.70
CA LYS A 125 -6.78 -20.04 -1.75
C LYS A 125 -5.57 -19.60 -2.57
N ALA A 126 -4.70 -20.55 -2.92
CA ALA A 126 -3.59 -20.29 -3.84
C ALA A 126 -4.10 -20.10 -5.28
N VAL A 127 -3.32 -19.39 -6.09
CA VAL A 127 -3.63 -19.11 -7.50
C VAL A 127 -2.39 -19.31 -8.36
N ASP A 128 -2.57 -19.72 -9.61
CA ASP A 128 -1.51 -19.70 -10.61
C ASP A 128 -1.58 -18.39 -11.38
N LYS A 129 -0.78 -17.42 -10.95
CA LYS A 129 -0.76 -16.07 -11.51
C LYS A 129 0.23 -16.02 -12.69
N PRO A 130 -0.16 -15.49 -13.88
CA PRO A 130 0.78 -15.23 -14.96
C PRO A 130 1.95 -14.31 -14.52
N ILE A 131 3.00 -14.26 -15.33
CA ILE A 131 4.14 -13.36 -15.13
C ILE A 131 4.29 -12.51 -16.37
N TYR A 132 4.24 -11.19 -16.23
CA TYR A 132 4.61 -10.30 -17.33
C TYR A 132 6.10 -9.95 -17.22
N ASN A 133 6.90 -10.52 -18.12
CA ASN A 133 8.34 -10.34 -18.10
C ASN A 133 8.70 -8.97 -18.69
N HIS A 134 9.19 -8.05 -17.85
CA HIS A 134 9.54 -6.70 -18.30
C HIS A 134 10.78 -6.64 -19.20
N VAL A 135 11.65 -7.66 -19.15
CA VAL A 135 12.86 -7.76 -19.99
C VAL A 135 12.45 -8.10 -21.42
N THR A 136 11.74 -9.22 -21.59
CA THR A 136 11.35 -9.75 -22.90
C THR A 136 10.09 -9.09 -23.46
N GLY A 137 9.22 -8.59 -22.57
CA GLY A 137 7.93 -7.99 -22.92
C GLY A 137 6.84 -8.99 -23.28
N ILE A 138 6.96 -10.25 -22.85
CA ILE A 138 5.99 -11.33 -23.08
C ILE A 138 5.35 -11.81 -21.76
N LEU A 139 4.25 -12.56 -21.89
CA LEU A 139 3.63 -13.27 -20.77
C LEU A 139 4.29 -14.65 -20.62
N ASP A 140 5.02 -14.81 -19.53
CA ASP A 140 5.69 -16.05 -19.14
C ASP A 140 4.71 -17.01 -18.44
N PRO A 141 5.06 -18.32 -18.32
CA PRO A 141 4.25 -19.29 -17.58
C PRO A 141 3.93 -18.84 -16.16
N ALA A 142 2.75 -19.22 -15.67
CA ALA A 142 2.25 -18.83 -14.37
C ALA A 142 3.11 -19.36 -13.21
N GLU A 143 3.16 -18.59 -12.12
CA GLU A 143 3.70 -19.00 -10.82
C GLU A 143 2.59 -19.18 -9.80
N THR A 144 2.75 -20.18 -8.92
CA THR A 144 1.81 -20.39 -7.82
C THR A 144 2.05 -19.38 -6.72
N ILE A 145 1.03 -18.58 -6.41
CA ILE A 145 1.01 -17.61 -5.31
C ILE A 145 0.13 -18.15 -4.19
N ASN A 146 0.71 -18.29 -3.01
CA ASN A 146 -0.01 -18.64 -1.79
C ASN A 146 -0.58 -17.39 -1.12
N ALA A 147 -1.74 -17.54 -0.46
CA ALA A 147 -2.35 -16.47 0.29
C ALA A 147 -1.52 -16.08 1.53
N SER A 148 -1.20 -14.80 1.68
CA SER A 148 -0.53 -14.21 2.84
C SER A 148 -1.49 -13.43 3.74
N ASN A 149 -1.01 -12.94 4.88
CA ASN A 149 -1.81 -12.13 5.80
C ASN A 149 -2.19 -10.78 5.17
N ILE A 150 -1.26 -10.19 4.41
CA ILE A 150 -1.42 -8.90 3.73
C ILE A 150 -1.09 -9.11 2.26
N LEU A 151 -2.09 -9.02 1.41
CA LEU A 151 -1.91 -8.95 -0.03
C LEU A 151 -1.83 -7.48 -0.44
N VAL A 152 -0.79 -7.10 -1.17
CA VAL A 152 -0.71 -5.80 -1.82
C VAL A 152 -0.81 -6.00 -3.32
N ILE A 153 -1.81 -5.37 -3.94
CA ILE A 153 -1.87 -5.25 -5.40
C ILE A 153 -1.41 -3.86 -5.80
N GLU A 154 -0.37 -3.80 -6.64
CA GLU A 154 0.21 -2.53 -7.06
C GLU A 154 0.22 -2.43 -8.59
N GLY A 155 -0.07 -1.23 -9.10
CA GLY A 155 0.14 -0.95 -10.51
C GLY A 155 -0.76 0.17 -11.02
N LEU A 156 -1.10 0.08 -12.29
CA LEU A 156 -1.86 1.11 -13.00
C LEU A 156 -3.36 1.07 -12.71
N HIS A 157 -3.96 -0.11 -12.45
CA HIS A 157 -5.42 -0.29 -12.40
C HIS A 157 -6.00 -0.98 -11.15
N PRO A 158 -5.46 -0.81 -9.93
CA PRO A 158 -5.99 -1.52 -8.76
C PRO A 158 -7.42 -1.08 -8.38
N PHE A 159 -7.88 0.09 -8.83
CA PHE A 159 -9.21 0.64 -8.51
C PHE A 159 -10.08 0.89 -9.75
N TYR A 160 -9.65 0.43 -10.92
CA TYR A 160 -10.38 0.63 -12.17
C TYR A 160 -11.64 -0.24 -12.24
N ASP A 161 -11.49 -1.55 -12.01
CA ASP A 161 -12.61 -2.48 -11.93
C ASP A 161 -13.24 -2.43 -10.53
N GLU A 162 -14.54 -2.12 -10.47
CA GLU A 162 -15.30 -2.01 -9.23
C GLU A 162 -15.23 -3.26 -8.37
N ARG A 163 -15.23 -4.45 -8.98
CA ARG A 163 -15.20 -5.72 -8.24
C ARG A 163 -13.86 -5.92 -7.54
N VAL A 164 -12.75 -5.50 -8.15
CA VAL A 164 -11.41 -5.52 -7.53
C VAL A 164 -11.32 -4.44 -6.46
N ARG A 165 -11.81 -3.23 -6.75
CA ARG A 165 -11.82 -2.11 -5.82
C ARG A 165 -12.55 -2.46 -4.51
N ASP A 166 -13.66 -3.18 -4.59
CA ASP A 166 -14.45 -3.57 -3.42
C ASP A 166 -13.79 -4.69 -2.58
N LEU A 167 -12.79 -5.38 -3.14
CA LEU A 167 -11.96 -6.32 -2.39
C LEU A 167 -10.86 -5.61 -1.59
N CYS A 168 -10.48 -4.38 -1.93
CA CYS A 168 -9.46 -3.62 -1.23
C CYS A 168 -9.96 -3.06 0.10
N ASP A 169 -9.32 -3.47 1.20
CA ASP A 169 -9.62 -2.98 2.55
C ASP A 169 -9.01 -1.58 2.79
N PHE A 170 -7.94 -1.23 2.07
CA PHE A 170 -7.34 0.10 2.08
C PHE A 170 -6.76 0.45 0.71
N LYS A 171 -6.95 1.69 0.27
CA LYS A 171 -6.63 2.15 -1.08
C LYS A 171 -5.70 3.36 -1.02
N VAL A 172 -4.51 3.22 -1.60
CA VAL A 172 -3.51 4.29 -1.67
C VAL A 172 -3.29 4.70 -3.13
N TYR A 173 -3.22 6.00 -3.40
CA TYR A 173 -2.86 6.54 -4.71
C TYR A 173 -1.63 7.44 -4.62
N LEU A 174 -0.66 7.24 -5.51
CA LEU A 174 0.51 8.10 -5.63
C LEU A 174 0.34 9.01 -6.85
N ASP A 175 -0.01 10.27 -6.59
CA ASP A 175 -0.23 11.31 -7.58
C ASP A 175 1.04 12.15 -7.75
N ILE A 176 1.73 11.99 -8.87
CA ILE A 176 2.89 12.83 -9.19
C ILE A 176 2.48 13.78 -10.29
N SER A 177 2.66 15.08 -10.03
CA SER A 177 2.40 16.14 -10.99
C SER A 177 3.19 15.96 -12.28
N ASP A 178 2.65 16.47 -13.38
CA ASP A 178 3.27 16.35 -14.70
C ASP A 178 4.64 17.06 -14.73
N GLU A 179 4.79 18.17 -14.00
CA GLU A 179 6.06 18.88 -13.85
C GLU A 179 7.14 18.02 -13.19
N ILE A 180 6.81 17.34 -12.09
CA ILE A 180 7.74 16.46 -11.39
C ILE A 180 8.04 15.20 -12.20
N LYS A 181 7.03 14.58 -12.83
CA LYS A 181 7.24 13.45 -13.74
C LYS A 181 8.19 13.83 -14.87
N PHE A 182 8.02 15.03 -15.44
CA PHE A 182 8.87 15.55 -16.50
C PHE A 182 10.31 15.76 -16.02
N ALA A 183 10.50 16.44 -14.90
CA ALA A 183 11.82 16.69 -14.31
C ALA A 183 12.58 15.38 -14.01
N TRP A 184 11.92 14.42 -13.37
CA TRP A 184 12.54 13.12 -13.05
C TRP A 184 12.84 12.30 -14.30
N LYS A 185 11.97 12.34 -15.32
CA LYS A 185 12.20 11.64 -16.58
C LYS A 185 13.38 12.24 -17.35
N ILE A 186 13.52 13.58 -17.37
CA ILE A 186 14.69 14.25 -17.94
C ILE A 186 15.96 13.78 -17.23
N GLN A 187 16.01 13.87 -15.89
CA GLN A 187 17.22 13.53 -15.15
C GLN A 187 17.63 12.08 -15.39
N ARG A 188 16.68 11.15 -15.43
CA ARG A 188 16.95 9.74 -15.70
C ARG A 188 17.39 9.48 -17.15
N ASP A 189 16.64 9.98 -18.13
CA ASP A 189 16.88 9.66 -19.55
C ASP A 189 18.11 10.41 -20.12
N MET A 190 18.44 11.60 -19.60
CA MET A 190 19.70 12.30 -19.91
C MET A 190 20.92 11.59 -19.32
N ALA A 191 20.80 11.01 -18.11
CA ALA A 191 21.88 10.29 -17.47
C ALA A 191 22.15 8.91 -18.11
N GLU A 192 21.11 8.23 -18.61
CA GLU A 192 21.23 6.82 -19.04
C GLU A 192 21.30 6.62 -20.56
N ARG A 193 20.74 7.49 -21.42
CA ARG A 193 20.47 7.10 -22.84
C ARG A 193 20.61 8.15 -23.94
N GLY A 194 20.99 9.40 -23.66
CA GLY A 194 21.23 10.40 -24.72
C GLY A 194 19.99 10.73 -25.58
N HIS A 195 18.78 10.48 -25.06
CA HIS A 195 17.54 10.87 -25.74
C HIS A 195 17.38 12.39 -25.73
N SER A 196 16.88 12.97 -26.84
CA SER A 196 16.58 14.41 -26.90
C SER A 196 15.37 14.76 -26.03
N LEU A 197 15.37 15.97 -25.45
CA LEU A 197 14.25 16.51 -24.66
C LEU A 197 12.91 16.41 -25.42
N ASP A 198 12.93 16.61 -26.73
CA ASP A 198 11.74 16.52 -27.58
C ASP A 198 11.16 15.10 -27.65
N SER A 199 12.02 14.08 -27.66
CA SER A 199 11.57 12.67 -27.63
C SER A 199 10.90 12.33 -26.30
N ILE A 200 11.43 12.88 -25.20
CA ILE A 200 10.89 12.69 -23.84
C ILE A 200 9.52 13.35 -23.73
N LYS A 201 9.39 14.60 -24.17
CA LYS A 201 8.11 15.34 -24.21
C LYS A 201 7.06 14.59 -25.01
N LYS A 202 7.38 14.21 -26.25
CA LYS A 202 6.45 13.45 -27.12
C LYS A 202 5.98 12.15 -26.49
N SER A 203 6.85 11.45 -25.75
CA SER A 203 6.47 10.22 -25.05
C SER A 203 5.53 10.45 -23.87
N ILE A 204 5.60 11.60 -23.20
CA ILE A 204 4.67 11.94 -22.12
C ILE A 204 3.33 12.39 -22.72
N GLU A 205 3.39 13.29 -23.71
CA GLU A 205 2.21 13.81 -24.40
C GLU A 205 1.38 12.69 -25.05
N SER A 206 2.04 11.67 -25.62
CA SER A 206 1.33 10.54 -26.23
C SER A 206 0.63 9.62 -25.23
N ARG A 207 1.10 9.56 -23.97
CA ARG A 207 0.50 8.75 -22.90
C ARG A 207 -0.55 9.50 -22.09
N LYS A 208 -0.53 10.83 -22.11
CA LYS A 208 -1.40 11.68 -21.29
C LYS A 208 -2.90 11.43 -21.52
N PRO A 209 -3.42 11.25 -22.76
CA PRO A 209 -4.83 10.98 -22.97
C PRO A 209 -5.32 9.72 -22.24
N ASP A 210 -4.58 8.61 -22.34
CA ASP A 210 -4.95 7.36 -21.65
C ASP A 210 -4.75 7.48 -20.14
N PHE A 211 -3.74 8.22 -19.69
CA PHE A 211 -3.51 8.47 -18.26
C PHE A 211 -4.70 9.24 -17.65
N ASP A 212 -5.08 10.36 -18.25
CA ASP A 212 -6.18 11.21 -17.80
C ASP A 212 -7.53 10.47 -17.88
N ALA A 213 -7.69 9.57 -18.85
CA ALA A 213 -8.92 8.79 -19.04
C ALA A 213 -9.06 7.60 -18.08
N TYR A 214 -7.97 6.87 -17.80
CA TYR A 214 -8.06 5.55 -17.16
C TYR A 214 -7.30 5.44 -15.84
N ILE A 215 -6.29 6.28 -15.61
CA ILE A 215 -5.42 6.19 -14.43
C ILE A 215 -5.78 7.26 -13.41
N ASP A 216 -5.71 8.53 -13.78
CA ASP A 216 -5.99 9.67 -12.90
C ASP A 216 -7.34 9.57 -12.16
N PRO A 217 -8.46 9.16 -12.81
CA PRO A 217 -9.76 9.10 -12.15
C PRO A 217 -9.82 8.13 -10.96
N GLN A 218 -8.89 7.18 -10.86
CA GLN A 218 -8.86 6.22 -9.75
C GLN A 218 -8.55 6.88 -8.40
N LYS A 219 -7.90 8.07 -8.38
CA LYS A 219 -7.57 8.78 -7.13
C LYS A 219 -8.78 9.24 -6.32
N LYS A 220 -9.96 9.34 -6.94
CA LYS A 220 -11.23 9.61 -6.23
C LYS A 220 -11.64 8.44 -5.32
N HIS A 221 -11.16 7.23 -5.60
CA HIS A 221 -11.48 6.03 -4.83
C HIS A 221 -10.50 5.76 -3.70
N ALA A 222 -9.34 6.43 -3.67
CA ALA A 222 -8.32 6.19 -2.67
C ALA A 222 -8.74 6.70 -1.29
N ASP A 223 -8.33 5.98 -0.25
CA ASP A 223 -8.50 6.37 1.16
C ASP A 223 -7.41 7.35 1.59
N MET A 224 -6.19 7.19 1.05
CA MET A 224 -5.09 8.14 1.18
C MET A 224 -4.40 8.40 -0.16
N ILE A 225 -4.04 9.66 -0.39
CA ILE A 225 -3.34 10.09 -1.60
C ILE A 225 -2.06 10.82 -1.19
N ILE A 226 -0.93 10.43 -1.78
CA ILE A 226 0.30 11.23 -1.74
C ILE A 226 0.36 12.01 -3.05
N GLN A 227 0.31 13.33 -2.96
CA GLN A 227 0.47 14.22 -4.11
C GLN A 227 1.84 14.91 -4.06
N VAL A 228 2.67 14.68 -5.08
CA VAL A 228 4.02 15.25 -5.20
C VAL A 228 4.02 16.39 -6.22
N LEU A 229 4.37 17.59 -5.76
CA LEU A 229 4.31 18.86 -6.47
C LEU A 229 5.68 19.55 -6.44
N PRO A 230 5.95 20.47 -7.38
CA PRO A 230 7.08 21.40 -7.26
C PRO A 230 7.01 22.20 -5.96
N THR A 231 8.17 22.49 -5.38
CA THR A 231 8.27 23.35 -4.19
C THR A 231 7.73 24.75 -4.46
N GLN A 232 7.22 25.40 -3.42
CA GLN A 232 6.86 26.82 -3.42
C GLN A 232 7.84 27.67 -2.62
N LEU A 233 8.86 27.06 -2.00
CA LEU A 233 9.85 27.79 -1.20
C LEU A 233 10.88 28.50 -2.08
N VAL A 234 11.22 27.88 -3.22
CA VAL A 234 12.23 28.39 -4.16
C VAL A 234 11.85 28.03 -5.60
N PRO A 235 12.30 28.80 -6.60
CA PRO A 235 12.29 28.34 -7.98
C PRO A 235 13.19 27.10 -8.12
N ASP A 236 12.63 25.96 -8.52
CA ASP A 236 13.36 24.71 -8.74
C ASP A 236 12.77 23.95 -9.94
N ASP A 237 13.36 24.17 -11.11
CA ASP A 237 12.97 23.48 -12.34
C ASP A 237 13.49 22.03 -12.40
N GLU A 238 14.37 21.64 -11.47
CA GLU A 238 14.98 20.31 -11.43
C GLU A 238 14.17 19.30 -10.60
N GLY A 239 13.16 19.75 -9.85
CA GLY A 239 12.31 18.89 -9.04
C GLY A 239 13.07 18.16 -7.92
N LYS A 240 14.10 18.81 -7.37
CA LYS A 240 14.92 18.30 -6.26
C LYS A 240 14.23 18.54 -4.93
N ILE A 241 13.63 19.71 -4.77
CA ILE A 241 12.87 20.10 -3.59
C ILE A 241 11.39 19.97 -3.90
N LEU A 242 10.68 19.28 -3.02
CA LEU A 242 9.32 18.83 -3.29
C LEU A 242 8.36 19.41 -2.26
N ARG A 243 7.18 19.79 -2.75
CA ARG A 243 5.98 20.00 -1.94
C ARG A 243 5.16 18.72 -2.00
N VAL A 244 4.96 18.07 -0.88
CA VAL A 244 4.27 16.77 -0.81
C VAL A 244 3.06 16.87 0.11
N ARG A 245 1.89 16.53 -0.43
CA ARG A 245 0.62 16.51 0.29
C ARG A 245 0.20 15.07 0.58
N LEU A 246 -0.23 14.82 1.80
CA LEU A 246 -0.95 13.63 2.22
C LEU A 246 -2.43 14.02 2.40
N ILE A 247 -3.25 13.59 1.45
CA ILE A 247 -4.70 13.82 1.45
C ILE A 247 -5.36 12.56 2.03
N GLN A 248 -6.16 12.72 3.08
CA GLN A 248 -6.67 11.61 3.89
C GLN A 248 -8.19 11.71 3.97
N LYS A 249 -8.92 10.68 3.54
CA LYS A 249 -10.39 10.67 3.64
C LYS A 249 -10.86 10.63 5.09
N GLU A 250 -11.81 11.50 5.40
CA GLU A 250 -12.45 11.56 6.71
C GLU A 250 -13.53 10.48 6.89
N GLY A 251 -13.90 10.22 8.15
CA GLY A 251 -15.03 9.35 8.49
C GLY A 251 -14.86 7.86 8.15
N LYS A 252 -13.64 7.41 7.88
CA LYS A 252 -13.33 6.01 7.60
C LYS A 252 -13.18 5.22 8.90
N LYS A 253 -13.75 4.02 8.97
CA LYS A 253 -13.70 3.18 10.20
C LYS A 253 -12.32 2.58 10.48
N LEU A 254 -11.52 2.41 9.44
CA LEU A 254 -10.30 1.60 9.47
C LEU A 254 -9.03 2.40 9.80
N PHE A 255 -9.10 3.72 9.81
CA PHE A 255 -7.99 4.59 10.20
C PHE A 255 -8.53 5.97 10.59
N ASP A 256 -7.76 6.69 11.39
CA ASP A 256 -8.02 8.09 11.70
C ASP A 256 -6.95 8.97 11.01
N PRO A 257 -7.28 10.12 10.41
CA PRO A 257 -6.28 10.96 9.75
C PRO A 257 -5.21 11.51 10.71
N VAL A 258 -4.00 11.69 10.17
CA VAL A 258 -2.92 12.42 10.86
C VAL A 258 -3.25 13.91 10.86
N TYR A 259 -3.02 14.55 12.00
CA TYR A 259 -3.17 16.00 12.15
C TYR A 259 -1.93 16.65 12.78
N LEU A 260 -1.81 17.97 12.59
CA LEU A 260 -0.76 18.80 13.15
C LEU A 260 -1.37 19.76 14.17
N PHE A 261 -0.89 19.75 15.41
CA PHE A 261 -1.36 20.53 16.57
C PHE A 261 -2.85 20.39 16.94
N ASP A 262 -3.78 20.85 16.10
CA ASP A 262 -5.20 20.96 16.41
C ASP A 262 -6.05 20.43 15.25
N GLU A 263 -6.74 19.32 15.48
CA GLU A 263 -7.51 18.57 14.48
C GLU A 263 -8.66 19.42 13.90
N GLY A 264 -8.80 19.43 12.58
CA GLY A 264 -9.84 20.18 11.87
C GLY A 264 -9.57 21.68 11.70
N SER A 265 -8.53 22.22 12.34
CA SER A 265 -8.10 23.61 12.14
C SER A 265 -7.24 23.79 10.86
N THR A 266 -6.97 25.03 10.46
CA THR A 266 -6.02 25.34 9.38
C THR A 266 -4.74 25.92 9.97
N ILE A 267 -3.60 25.26 9.72
CA ILE A 267 -2.31 25.57 10.32
C ILE A 267 -1.25 25.68 9.24
N SER A 268 -0.39 26.70 9.36
CA SER A 268 0.88 26.78 8.65
C SER A 268 2.00 26.84 9.68
N TRP A 269 2.99 25.96 9.57
CA TRP A 269 4.06 25.84 10.55
C TRP A 269 5.44 25.77 9.90
N ILE A 270 6.37 26.60 10.37
CA ILE A 270 7.77 26.55 9.98
C ILE A 270 8.55 26.06 11.21
N PRO A 271 9.02 24.80 11.23
CA PRO A 271 9.72 24.26 12.39
C PRO A 271 11.14 24.82 12.54
N CYS A 272 11.72 25.33 11.45
CA CYS A 272 13.08 25.85 11.41
C CYS A 272 13.24 27.07 12.33
N GLY A 273 14.20 26.99 13.25
CA GLY A 273 14.44 28.00 14.27
C GLY A 273 15.57 27.59 15.20
N ARG A 274 15.51 28.01 16.47
CA ARG A 274 16.59 27.71 17.44
C ARG A 274 16.70 26.22 17.80
N LYS A 275 15.59 25.49 17.77
CA LYS A 275 15.51 24.07 18.15
C LYS A 275 15.73 23.11 16.98
N LEU A 276 15.56 23.61 15.75
CA LEU A 276 15.72 22.85 14.52
C LEU A 276 16.43 23.74 13.49
N THR A 277 17.72 23.51 13.28
CA THR A 277 18.50 24.29 12.31
C THR A 277 18.30 23.72 10.92
N CYS A 278 17.74 24.53 10.01
CA CYS A 278 17.59 24.15 8.62
C CYS A 278 18.45 25.03 7.72
N SER A 279 19.08 24.41 6.74
CA SER A 279 19.70 25.07 5.59
C SER A 279 18.60 25.56 4.66
N PHE A 280 18.96 26.51 3.81
CA PHE A 280 18.05 27.02 2.80
C PHE A 280 17.55 25.90 1.87
N PRO A 281 16.24 25.84 1.53
CA PRO A 281 15.19 26.82 1.84
C PRO A 281 14.39 26.53 3.12
N GLY A 282 14.82 25.55 3.89
CA GLY A 282 14.15 25.11 5.11
C GLY A 282 12.98 24.18 4.82
N ILE A 283 12.04 24.17 5.76
CA ILE A 283 10.87 23.28 5.77
C ILE A 283 9.65 24.10 6.16
N LYS A 284 8.54 23.84 5.49
CA LYS A 284 7.23 24.39 5.81
C LYS A 284 6.19 23.27 5.83
N PHE A 285 5.41 23.22 6.88
CA PHE A 285 4.25 22.35 7.00
C PHE A 285 2.96 23.14 6.83
N TYR A 286 1.96 22.47 6.27
CA TYR A 286 0.58 22.90 6.28
C TYR A 286 -0.32 21.76 6.75
N TYR A 287 -1.37 22.09 7.49
CA TYR A 287 -2.43 21.17 7.83
C TYR A 287 -3.78 21.88 7.68
N GLY A 288 -4.79 21.19 7.15
CA GLY A 288 -6.16 21.69 7.20
C GLY A 288 -7.18 20.81 6.50
N PRO A 289 -8.48 21.09 6.74
CA PRO A 289 -9.56 20.44 6.03
C PRO A 289 -9.62 20.90 4.57
N ASP A 290 -10.06 20.02 3.68
CA ASP A 290 -10.28 20.28 2.26
C ASP A 290 -11.42 19.38 1.74
N THR A 291 -11.81 19.56 0.48
CA THR A 291 -12.77 18.68 -0.21
C THR A 291 -12.09 18.00 -1.40
N TRP A 292 -12.18 16.67 -1.47
CA TRP A 292 -11.61 15.86 -2.55
C TRP A 292 -12.70 15.07 -3.26
N TYR A 293 -13.04 15.47 -4.49
CA TYR A 293 -14.12 14.86 -5.29
C TYR A 293 -15.47 14.81 -4.56
N GLY A 294 -15.78 15.82 -3.75
CA GLY A 294 -17.03 15.91 -2.98
C GLY A 294 -17.03 15.12 -1.67
N GLU A 295 -15.91 14.51 -1.28
CA GLU A 295 -15.72 13.91 0.05
C GLU A 295 -14.84 14.81 0.92
N ASP A 296 -15.11 14.86 2.22
CA ASP A 296 -14.30 15.59 3.19
C ASP A 296 -12.95 14.89 3.41
N VAL A 297 -11.89 15.67 3.43
CA VAL A 297 -10.52 15.19 3.65
C VAL A 297 -9.73 16.09 4.61
N SER A 298 -8.79 15.49 5.33
CA SER A 298 -7.71 16.21 6.01
C SER A 298 -6.44 16.18 5.15
N VAL A 299 -5.81 17.33 4.96
CA VAL A 299 -4.57 17.47 4.20
C VAL A 299 -3.43 17.82 5.14
N LEU A 300 -2.42 16.96 5.19
CA LEU A 300 -1.12 17.26 5.79
C LEU A 300 -0.10 17.48 4.67
N GLU A 301 0.68 18.54 4.73
CA GLU A 301 1.62 18.89 3.67
C GLU A 301 2.98 19.25 4.25
N MET A 302 4.03 18.86 3.53
CA MET A 302 5.41 19.26 3.77
C MET A 302 6.02 19.81 2.48
N ASP A 303 6.55 21.02 2.53
CA ASP A 303 7.37 21.62 1.49
C ASP A 303 8.80 21.84 2.01
N GLY A 304 9.79 21.54 1.19
CA GLY A 304 11.20 21.59 1.56
C GLY A 304 11.82 20.22 1.87
N GLN A 305 12.96 20.24 2.55
CA GLN A 305 13.74 19.04 2.83
C GLN A 305 14.44 19.12 4.19
N PHE A 306 14.66 17.96 4.81
CA PHE A 306 15.50 17.77 5.98
C PHE A 306 16.97 17.76 5.56
N ASP A 307 17.81 18.50 6.28
CA ASP A 307 19.27 18.38 6.13
C ASP A 307 19.79 17.13 6.84
N LYS A 308 19.30 16.93 8.07
CA LYS A 308 19.66 15.82 8.94
C LYS A 308 18.41 15.05 9.29
N LEU A 309 18.40 13.78 8.94
CA LEU A 309 17.23 12.93 9.11
C LEU A 309 16.91 12.67 10.58
N GLU A 310 17.93 12.74 11.46
CA GLU A 310 17.77 12.62 12.91
C GLU A 310 16.92 13.75 13.49
N GLU A 311 16.87 14.90 12.83
CA GLU A 311 16.10 16.05 13.27
C GLU A 311 14.60 15.92 12.92
N LEU A 312 14.22 14.91 12.13
CA LEU A 312 12.82 14.54 11.86
C LEU A 312 12.05 14.27 13.15
N ILE A 313 12.73 13.84 14.21
CA ILE A 313 12.13 13.57 15.52
C ILE A 313 11.39 14.79 16.09
N TYR A 314 11.87 16.00 15.79
CA TYR A 314 11.21 17.23 16.20
C TYR A 314 9.89 17.46 15.46
N VAL A 315 9.82 17.11 14.18
CA VAL A 315 8.54 17.16 13.43
C VAL A 315 7.60 16.08 13.94
N GLU A 316 8.10 14.86 14.10
CA GLU A 316 7.33 13.72 14.63
C GLU A 316 6.68 14.05 15.98
N SER A 317 7.37 14.77 16.88
CA SER A 317 6.83 15.13 18.19
C SER A 317 5.64 16.10 18.17
N HIS A 318 5.33 16.70 17.02
CA HIS A 318 4.22 17.64 16.86
C HIS A 318 3.09 17.09 15.96
N LEU A 319 3.32 15.93 15.33
CA LEU A 319 2.29 15.20 14.61
C LEU A 319 1.49 14.32 15.58
N SER A 320 0.19 14.22 15.34
CA SER A 320 -0.73 13.42 16.14
C SER A 320 -1.47 12.41 15.26
N ASN A 321 -2.01 11.36 15.88
CA ASN A 321 -2.64 10.23 15.18
C ASN A 321 -1.73 9.57 14.13
N THR A 322 -0.43 9.46 14.36
CA THR A 322 0.52 8.90 13.38
C THR A 322 0.48 7.36 13.26
N SER A 323 -0.24 6.68 14.14
CA SER A 323 -0.26 5.19 14.28
C SER A 323 1.10 4.59 14.64
N ALA A 324 2.02 5.42 15.13
CA ALA A 324 3.25 4.96 15.77
C ALA A 324 2.95 4.23 17.09
N LYS A 325 3.67 3.15 17.38
CA LYS A 325 3.58 2.35 18.61
C LYS A 325 4.45 2.90 19.74
N PHE A 326 5.48 3.66 19.39
CA PHE A 326 6.35 4.34 20.34
C PHE A 326 6.85 5.65 19.73
N TYR A 327 7.27 6.57 20.61
CA TYR A 327 7.84 7.84 20.21
C TYR A 327 9.14 7.65 19.41
N GLY A 328 9.21 8.22 18.21
CA GLY A 328 10.38 8.09 17.34
C GLY A 328 10.31 6.92 16.36
N GLU A 329 9.19 6.19 16.28
CA GLU A 329 9.05 5.09 15.33
C GLU A 329 9.15 5.57 13.88
N ILE A 330 8.55 6.71 13.53
CA ILE A 330 8.64 7.23 12.16
C ILE A 330 10.10 7.54 11.83
N THR A 331 10.77 8.27 12.71
CA THR A 331 12.19 8.63 12.56
C THR A 331 13.07 7.39 12.46
N GLN A 332 12.83 6.36 13.29
CA GLN A 332 13.58 5.11 13.23
C GLN A 332 13.37 4.37 11.89
N GLN A 333 12.13 4.26 11.41
CA GLN A 333 11.84 3.62 10.13
C GLN A 333 12.44 4.39 8.94
N MET A 334 12.47 5.72 9.03
CA MET A 334 13.11 6.58 8.05
C MET A 334 14.64 6.40 8.05
N LEU A 335 15.29 6.39 9.22
CA LEU A 335 16.74 6.20 9.36
C LEU A 335 17.18 4.83 8.86
N LYS A 336 16.41 3.77 9.13
CA LYS A 336 16.65 2.41 8.61
C LYS A 336 16.71 2.38 7.08
N ASN A 337 15.96 3.28 6.43
CA ASN A 337 15.85 3.40 4.98
C ASN A 337 16.44 4.73 4.49
N SER A 338 17.46 5.28 5.17
CA SER A 338 18.03 6.61 4.88
C SER A 338 18.55 6.76 3.46
N SER A 339 19.00 5.66 2.84
CA SER A 339 19.49 5.63 1.45
C SER A 339 18.39 5.62 0.39
N PHE A 340 17.11 5.49 0.77
CA PHE A 340 16.02 5.45 -0.19
C PHE A 340 15.74 6.84 -0.77
N PRO A 341 15.33 6.92 -2.05
CA PRO A 341 14.85 8.17 -2.64
C PRO A 341 13.74 8.81 -1.80
N GLY A 342 13.81 10.13 -1.65
CA GLY A 342 12.84 10.91 -0.87
C GLY A 342 12.98 10.76 0.65
N SER A 343 14.03 10.11 1.17
CA SER A 343 14.23 9.98 2.62
C SER A 343 14.47 11.31 3.34
N ASN A 344 14.86 12.36 2.62
CA ASN A 344 15.09 13.68 3.16
C ASN A 344 13.94 14.68 2.91
N ASN A 345 12.77 14.26 2.42
CA ASN A 345 11.65 15.16 2.18
C ASN A 345 10.29 14.54 2.52
N GLY A 346 9.20 15.27 2.24
CA GLY A 346 7.84 14.84 2.53
C GLY A 346 7.45 13.51 1.91
N THR A 347 8.11 13.08 0.82
CA THR A 347 7.83 11.80 0.17
C THR A 347 8.10 10.64 1.12
N GLY A 348 9.32 10.53 1.65
CA GLY A 348 9.66 9.43 2.56
C GLY A 348 8.88 9.48 3.86
N LEU A 349 8.71 10.68 4.43
CA LEU A 349 7.94 10.91 5.66
C LEU A 349 6.50 10.42 5.51
N LEU A 350 5.78 10.93 4.51
CA LEU A 350 4.35 10.64 4.33
C LEU A 350 4.14 9.19 3.87
N GLN A 351 5.04 8.60 3.08
CA GLN A 351 5.01 7.17 2.75
C GLN A 351 5.15 6.28 3.99
N THR A 352 6.04 6.64 4.90
CA THR A 352 6.25 5.91 6.15
C THR A 352 5.01 5.99 7.04
N ILE A 353 4.41 7.17 7.17
CA ILE A 353 3.14 7.37 7.86
C ILE A 353 2.03 6.49 7.27
N ILE A 354 1.88 6.45 5.94
CA ILE A 354 0.88 5.57 5.31
C ILE A 354 1.15 4.11 5.67
N GLY A 355 2.40 3.66 5.68
CA GLY A 355 2.72 2.30 6.09
C GLY A 355 2.30 1.99 7.53
N LEU A 356 2.44 2.94 8.47
CA LEU A 356 1.93 2.78 9.84
C LEU A 356 0.40 2.75 9.88
N LYS A 357 -0.26 3.50 8.99
CA LYS A 357 -1.73 3.48 8.82
C LYS A 357 -2.21 2.15 8.24
N VAL A 358 -1.49 1.56 7.27
CA VAL A 358 -1.78 0.20 6.78
C VAL A 358 -1.66 -0.81 7.92
N ARG A 359 -0.69 -0.65 8.83
CA ARG A 359 -0.58 -1.50 10.02
C ARG A 359 -1.79 -1.34 10.93
N GLU A 360 -2.22 -0.11 11.21
CA GLU A 360 -3.44 0.15 11.97
C GLU A 360 -4.68 -0.51 11.33
N VAL A 361 -4.85 -0.40 10.01
CA VAL A 361 -5.95 -1.05 9.27
C VAL A 361 -5.92 -2.57 9.47
N TYR A 362 -4.74 -3.18 9.32
CA TYR A 362 -4.54 -4.61 9.57
C TYR A 362 -4.95 -5.00 10.98
N GLU A 363 -4.48 -4.28 11.99
CA GLU A 363 -4.77 -4.55 13.39
C GLU A 363 -6.27 -4.37 13.71
N ARG A 364 -6.94 -3.35 13.15
CA ARG A 364 -8.39 -3.14 13.33
C ARG A 364 -9.21 -4.27 12.71
N ILE A 365 -8.84 -4.78 11.53
CA ILE A 365 -9.58 -5.85 10.84
C ILE A 365 -9.36 -7.22 11.51
N THR A 366 -8.11 -7.53 11.82
CA THR A 366 -7.70 -8.85 12.30
C THR A 366 -7.78 -8.98 13.82
N SER A 367 -7.82 -7.87 14.54
CA SER A 367 -7.64 -7.81 16.00
C SER A 367 -6.31 -8.41 16.48
N GLN A 368 -5.31 -8.50 15.59
CA GLN A 368 -3.97 -8.98 15.90
C GLN A 368 -2.99 -7.82 15.89
N THR A 369 -2.27 -7.63 17.00
CA THR A 369 -1.24 -6.60 17.12
C THR A 369 0.01 -6.97 16.33
N VAL A 370 0.51 -6.05 15.51
CA VAL A 370 1.81 -6.18 14.85
C VAL A 370 2.86 -5.54 15.75
N VAL A 371 3.76 -6.35 16.28
CA VAL A 371 4.88 -5.85 17.08
C VAL A 371 5.86 -5.13 16.15
N PRO A 372 6.26 -3.89 16.44
CA PRO A 372 7.28 -3.21 15.65
C PRO A 372 8.54 -4.04 15.56
N THR A 373 9.11 -4.14 14.36
CA THR A 373 10.43 -4.77 14.18
C THR A 373 11.46 -3.91 14.90
N SER A 374 11.93 -4.36 16.07
CA SER A 374 13.03 -3.71 16.80
C SER A 374 14.28 -3.70 15.94
N ALA A 375 15.02 -2.58 15.98
CA ALA A 375 16.31 -2.41 15.30
C ALA A 375 17.35 -3.44 15.74
#